data_AF-A0A1E5RQN8-F1
#
_entry.id   AF-A0A1E5RQN8-F1
#
_cell.length_a   1.000
_cell.length_b   1.000
_cell.length_c   1.000
_cell.angle_alpha   90.00
_cell.angle_beta   90.00
_cell.angle_gamma   90.00
#
_symmetry.space_group_name_H-M   'P 1'
#
loop_
_entity.id
_entity.type
_entity.pdbx_description
1 polymer ?
#
loop_
_entity_poly.entity_id
_entity_poly.type
_entity_poly.pdbx_seq_one_letter_code
_entity_poly.pdbx_strand_id
1 'polypeptide(L)' 'MDRRFIAWTMAKSKNHTAHNQTKKAHRNGIKKVKTHKYSSLRSVDAKFRRNHKHALAGTQKALAAAKA' A
#
# COMPACT_ATOMS: atom_id res chain seq x y z
N MET A 1 -52.84 18.78 27.67
CA MET A 1 -51.85 19.58 28.40
C MET A 1 -50.77 18.62 28.89
N ASP A 2 -49.58 18.51 28.33
CA ASP A 2 -48.87 19.34 27.39
C ASP A 2 -47.81 18.44 26.72
N ARG A 3 -48.08 17.97 25.49
CA ARG A 3 -47.08 17.27 24.67
C ARG A 3 -46.15 18.34 24.12
N ARG A 4 -45.18 18.75 24.92
CA ARG A 4 -44.07 19.60 24.46
C ARG A 4 -43.22 18.81 23.49
N PHE A 5 -43.69 18.76 22.24
CA PHE A 5 -42.92 18.37 21.07
C PHE A 5 -41.89 19.49 20.89
N ILE A 6 -40.75 19.36 21.56
CA ILE A 6 -39.61 20.24 21.36
C ILE A 6 -39.21 20.04 19.90
N ALA A 7 -39.63 20.96 19.04
CA ALA A 7 -39.16 21.05 17.66
C ALA A 7 -37.68 21.41 17.71
N TRP A 8 -36.85 20.40 17.95
CA TRP A 8 -35.42 20.46 17.72
C TRP A 8 -35.27 20.66 16.22
N THR A 9 -35.10 21.92 15.81
CA THR A 9 -34.65 22.23 14.46
C THR A 9 -33.34 21.49 14.29
N MET A 10 -33.31 20.49 13.41
CA MET A 10 -32.10 19.75 13.08
C MET A 10 -31.10 20.74 12.45
N ALA A 11 -30.31 21.40 13.29
CA ALA A 11 -29.25 22.29 12.86
C ALA A 11 -28.28 21.47 12.01
N LYS A 12 -28.31 21.70 10.70
CA LYS A 12 -27.49 20.96 9.74
C LYS A 12 -26.02 21.30 9.99
N SER A 13 -25.23 20.31 10.40
CA SER A 13 -23.78 20.44 10.46
C SER A 13 -23.16 20.30 9.07
N LYS A 14 -21.93 20.79 8.92
CA LYS A 14 -21.17 20.57 7.69
C LYS A 14 -20.90 19.07 7.50
N ASN A 15 -21.33 18.52 6.37
CA ASN A 15 -21.23 17.07 6.11
C ASN A 15 -19.81 16.62 5.70
N HIS A 16 -18.96 17.52 5.20
CA HIS A 16 -17.60 17.17 4.76
C HIS A 16 -16.62 18.36 4.82
N THR A 17 -15.34 18.11 5.15
CA THR A 17 -14.25 19.11 5.07
C THR A 17 -12.89 18.45 4.86
N ALA A 18 -12.09 19.04 3.95
CA ALA A 18 -10.70 18.64 3.72
C ALA A 18 -9.67 19.57 4.41
N HIS A 19 -10.14 20.58 5.16
CA HIS A 19 -9.33 21.73 5.60
C HIS A 19 -8.04 21.37 6.36
N ASN A 20 -8.08 20.36 7.23
CA ASN A 20 -6.92 19.97 8.04
C ASN A 20 -6.22 18.69 7.52
N GLN A 21 -6.61 18.15 6.37
CA GLN A 21 -6.05 16.89 5.88
C GLN A 21 -4.60 17.09 5.42
N THR A 22 -4.34 18.11 4.60
CA THR A 22 -3.01 18.46 4.11
C THR A 22 -2.06 18.79 5.26
N LYS A 23 -2.51 19.60 6.22
CA LYS A 23 -1.69 19.97 7.40
C LYS A 23 -1.26 18.74 8.18
N LYS A 24 -2.18 17.80 8.45
CA LYS A 24 -1.86 16.54 9.15
C LYS A 24 -0.92 15.64 8.34
N ALA A 25 -1.14 15.50 7.04
CA ALA A 25 -0.29 14.66 6.17
C ALA A 25 1.16 15.18 6.11
N HIS A 26 1.35 16.49 6.20
CA HIS A 26 2.68 17.11 6.12
C HIS A 26 3.39 17.20 7.49
N ARG A 27 2.71 17.00 8.64
CA ARG A 27 3.37 17.01 9.96
C ARG A 27 4.51 16.00 10.08
N ASN A 28 4.30 14.80 9.56
CA ASN A 28 5.30 13.71 9.54
C ASN A 28 5.89 13.48 8.14
N GLY A 29 5.52 14.31 7.17
CA GLY A 29 5.84 14.18 5.76
C GLY A 29 5.16 13.00 5.06
N ILE A 30 4.86 13.18 3.77
CA ILE A 30 4.41 12.09 2.90
C ILE A 30 5.65 11.31 2.45
N LYS A 31 5.87 10.13 3.03
CA LYS A 31 7.04 9.29 2.74
C LYS A 31 6.86 8.59 1.38
N LYS A 32 7.88 8.70 0.51
CA LYS A 32 7.95 7.89 -0.71
C LYS A 32 8.21 6.42 -0.35
N VAL A 33 7.79 5.52 -1.23
CA VAL A 33 8.11 4.09 -1.10
C VAL A 33 9.63 3.92 -1.14
N LYS A 34 10.16 3.05 -0.26
CA LYS A 34 11.59 2.78 -0.20
C LYS A 34 12.05 2.05 -1.47
N THR A 35 13.14 2.51 -2.06
CA THR A 35 13.80 1.80 -3.17
C THR A 35 14.75 0.75 -2.61
N HIS A 36 14.65 -0.47 -3.13
CA HIS A 36 15.54 -1.58 -2.80
C HIS A 36 16.29 -2.01 -4.06
N LYS A 37 17.52 -2.54 -3.90
CA LYS A 37 18.32 -3.05 -5.03
C LYS A 37 17.57 -4.13 -5.83
N TYR A 38 16.77 -4.94 -5.14
CA TYR A 38 15.92 -5.96 -5.74
C TYR A 38 14.47 -5.67 -5.38
N SER A 39 13.63 -5.43 -6.40
CA SER A 39 12.20 -5.22 -6.23
C SER A 39 11.45 -6.55 -6.09
N SER A 40 10.23 -6.50 -5.53
CA SER A 40 9.38 -7.68 -5.45
C SER A 40 8.88 -8.08 -6.83
N LEU A 41 9.04 -9.36 -7.21
CA LEU A 41 8.47 -9.92 -8.44
C LEU A 41 7.01 -10.38 -8.27
N ARG A 42 6.27 -9.77 -7.34
CA ARG A 42 4.86 -10.10 -7.07
C ARG A 42 4.00 -9.54 -8.21
N SER A 43 3.06 -10.35 -8.71
CA SER A 43 2.23 -10.05 -9.90
C SER A 43 2.97 -10.01 -11.25
N VAL A 44 4.25 -10.39 -11.30
CA VAL A 44 4.93 -10.64 -12.58
C VAL A 44 4.37 -11.90 -13.22
N ASP A 45 4.33 -11.94 -14.54
CA ASP A 45 3.79 -13.06 -15.33
C ASP A 45 4.22 -14.43 -14.78
N ALA A 46 3.24 -15.32 -14.67
CA ALA A 46 3.43 -16.62 -14.06
C ALA A 46 4.34 -17.53 -14.90
N LYS A 47 4.35 -17.40 -16.23
CA LYS A 47 5.25 -18.18 -17.09
C LYS A 47 6.69 -17.72 -16.92
N PHE A 48 6.93 -16.41 -16.92
CA PHE A 48 8.23 -15.83 -16.63
C PHE A 48 8.77 -16.26 -15.26
N ARG A 49 7.95 -16.16 -14.21
CA ARG A 49 8.34 -16.54 -12.84
C ARG A 49 8.74 -18.01 -12.71
N ARG A 50 8.01 -18.91 -13.38
CA ARG A 50 8.34 -20.34 -13.41
C ARG A 50 9.67 -20.59 -14.11
N ASN A 51 9.87 -20.02 -15.30
CA ASN A 51 11.13 -20.14 -16.03
C ASN A 51 12.33 -19.59 -15.23
N HIS A 52 12.18 -18.37 -14.68
CA HIS A 52 13.23 -17.72 -13.90
C HIS A 52 13.67 -18.55 -12.68
N LYS A 53 12.73 -19.24 -12.01
CA LYS A 53 13.05 -20.16 -10.91
C LYS A 53 13.97 -21.31 -11.38
N HIS A 54 13.65 -21.94 -12.50
CA HIS A 54 14.45 -23.05 -13.03
C HIS A 54 15.82 -22.59 -13.54
N ALA A 55 15.90 -21.44 -14.21
CA ALA A 55 17.17 -20.86 -14.67
C ALA A 55 18.12 -20.56 -13.50
N LEU A 56 17.63 -19.92 -12.43
CA LEU A 56 18.43 -19.66 -11.24
C LEU A 56 18.91 -20.94 -10.55
N ALA A 57 18.04 -21.95 -10.44
CA ALA A 57 18.43 -23.24 -9.86
C ALA A 57 19.53 -23.95 -10.68
N GLY A 58 19.44 -23.91 -12.02
CA GLY A 58 20.44 -24.49 -12.91
C GLY A 58 21.79 -23.79 -12.80
N THR A 59 21.80 -22.45 -12.83
CA THR A 59 23.04 -21.66 -12.68
C THR A 59 23.70 -21.89 -11.31
N GLN A 60 22.93 -21.96 -10.23
CA GLN A 60 23.46 -22.25 -8.90
C GLN A 60 24.14 -23.63 -8.84
N LYS A 61 23.53 -24.65 -9.47
CA LYS A 61 24.12 -26.00 -9.53
C LYS A 61 25.44 -26.02 -10.31
N ALA A 62 25.50 -25.34 -11.45
CA ALA A 62 26.71 -25.24 -12.26
C ALA A 62 27.84 -24.51 -11.53
N LEU A 63 27.52 -23.40 -10.86
CA LEU A 63 28.48 -22.66 -10.04
C LEU A 63 28.98 -23.47 -8.85
N ALA A 64 28.11 -24.24 -8.21
CA ALA A 64 28.50 -25.13 -7.12
C ALA A 64 29.46 -26.24 -7.61
N ALA A 65 29.19 -26.83 -8.78
CA ALA A 65 30.06 -27.84 -9.38
C ALA A 65 31.41 -27.26 -9.84
N ALA A 66 31.45 -26.01 -10.33
CA ALA A 66 32.69 -25.34 -10.74
C ALA A 66 33.53 -24.84 -9.55
N LYS A 67 32.90 -24.68 -8.38
CA LYS A 67 33.57 -24.25 -7.15
C LYS A 67 34.10 -25.42 -6.31
N ALA A 68 33.54 -26.62 -6.48
CA ALA A 68 34.05 -27.85 -5.92
C ALA A 68 35.32 -28.29 -6.67
#